data_AF-C5WVD8-F1
#
_entry.id   AF-C5WVD8-F1
#
_cell.length_a   1.000
_cell.length_b   1.000
_cell.length_c   1.000
_cell.angle_alpha   90.00
_cell.angle_beta   90.00
_cell.angle_gamma   90.00
#
_symmetry.space_group_name_H-M   'P 1'
#
loop_
_entity.id
_entity.type
_entity.pdbx_description
1 polymer ?
#
loop_
_entity_poly.entity_id
_entity_poly.type
_entity_poly.pdbx_seq_one_letter_code
_entity_poly.pdbx_strand_id
1 'polypeptide(L)'
;MARVLVDVVLVATLTAVLLLAAAPPPAARAAWVDSDYPSSVPCGVTIPVEQCDPAVAAANAACRDMCHYGGRRGGRCVSPGRLALVQGCHCRC
;
A
#
# COMPACT_ATOMS: atom_id res chain seq x y z
N MET A 1 -21.61 -31.41 22.37
CA MET A 1 -20.80 -30.28 22.89
C MET A 1 -19.41 -30.23 22.24
N ALA A 2 -18.66 -31.34 22.13
CA ALA A 2 -17.31 -31.34 21.51
C ALA A 2 -17.26 -30.91 20.03
N ARG A 3 -18.19 -31.37 19.18
CA ARG A 3 -18.25 -30.99 17.75
C ARG A 3 -18.42 -29.49 17.53
N VAL A 4 -19.38 -28.87 18.22
CA VAL A 4 -19.63 -27.42 18.17
C VAL A 4 -18.40 -26.62 18.58
N LEU A 5 -17.63 -27.11 19.57
CA LEU A 5 -16.41 -26.44 20.03
C LEU A 5 -15.29 -26.54 18.99
N VAL A 6 -15.16 -27.67 18.29
CA VAL A 6 -14.21 -27.85 17.18
C VAL A 6 -14.58 -26.96 15.98
N ASP A 7 -15.87 -26.89 15.62
CA ASP A 7 -16.35 -26.05 14.53
C ASP A 7 -16.10 -24.56 14.82
N VAL A 8 -16.37 -24.11 16.05
CA VAL A 8 -16.09 -22.73 16.48
C VAL A 8 -14.60 -22.41 16.43
N VAL A 9 -13.73 -23.32 16.87
CA VAL A 9 -12.27 -23.13 16.82
C VAL A 9 -11.77 -23.09 15.37
N LEU A 10 -12.29 -23.95 14.49
CA LEU A 10 -11.91 -23.97 13.08
C LEU A 10 -12.32 -22.69 12.36
N VAL A 11 -13.55 -22.21 12.59
CA VAL A 11 -14.03 -20.96 12.00
C VAL A 11 -13.23 -19.77 12.52
N ALA A 12 -12.96 -19.70 13.82
CA ALA A 12 -12.17 -18.62 14.42
C ALA A 12 -10.74 -18.57 13.86
N THR A 13 -10.09 -19.72 13.72
CA THR A 13 -8.72 -19.82 13.18
C THR A 13 -8.68 -19.45 11.70
N LEU A 14 -9.62 -19.93 10.88
CA LEU A 14 -9.74 -19.54 9.48
C LEU A 14 -9.93 -18.03 9.34
N THR A 15 -10.86 -17.45 10.11
CA THR A 15 -11.15 -16.01 10.08
C THR A 15 -9.92 -15.19 10.45
N ALA A 16 -9.17 -15.62 11.47
CA ALA A 16 -7.92 -14.96 11.85
C ALA A 16 -6.87 -15.03 10.72
N VAL A 17 -6.67 -16.20 10.10
CA VAL A 17 -5.71 -16.36 8.99
C VAL A 17 -6.08 -15.48 7.81
N LEU A 18 -7.36 -15.40 7.44
CA LEU A 18 -7.85 -14.51 6.39
C LEU A 18 -7.60 -13.03 6.72
N LEU A 19 -7.80 -12.62 7.97
CA LEU A 19 -7.53 -11.25 8.42
C LEU A 19 -6.04 -10.90 8.37
N LEU A 20 -5.16 -11.83 8.76
CA LEU A 20 -3.70 -11.62 8.68
C LEU A 20 -3.20 -11.57 7.23
N ALA A 21 -3.78 -12.36 6.32
CA ALA A 21 -3.39 -12.37 4.91
C ALA A 21 -3.89 -11.14 4.13
N ALA A 22 -5.01 -10.54 4.57
CA ALA A 22 -5.56 -9.33 3.96
C ALA A 22 -4.87 -8.04 4.43
N ALA A 23 -4.12 -8.09 5.53
CA ALA A 23 -3.36 -6.94 5.99
C ALA A 23 -2.17 -6.69 5.05
N PRO A 24 -2.02 -5.49 4.48
CA PRO A 24 -0.80 -5.17 3.74
C PRO A 24 0.40 -5.30 4.69
N PRO A 25 1.53 -5.85 4.23
CA PRO A 25 2.68 -6.10 5.09
C PRO A 25 3.09 -4.81 5.79
N PRO A 26 3.46 -4.85 7.08
CA PRO A 26 3.79 -3.66 7.87
C PRO A 26 4.93 -2.85 7.23
N ALA A 27 5.86 -3.50 6.53
CA ALA A 27 6.92 -2.86 5.76
C ALA A 27 6.39 -1.98 4.61
N ALA A 28 5.29 -2.39 3.95
CA ALA A 28 4.66 -1.61 2.89
C ALA A 28 3.84 -0.43 3.41
N ARG A 29 3.56 -0.35 4.72
CA ARG A 29 2.99 0.85 5.35
C ARG A 29 4.07 1.76 5.91
N ALA A 30 5.10 1.21 6.55
CA ALA A 30 6.19 1.97 7.15
C ALA A 30 6.94 2.83 6.12
N ALA A 31 7.29 2.28 4.96
CA ALA A 31 8.04 3.04 3.93
C ALA A 31 7.30 4.27 3.37
N TRP A 32 5.97 4.32 3.49
CA TRP A 32 5.14 5.41 2.98
C TRP A 32 4.76 6.41 4.06
N VAL A 33 4.86 6.02 5.33
CA VAL A 33 4.39 6.76 6.50
C VAL A 33 5.55 7.33 7.33
N ASP A 34 6.78 6.83 7.16
CA ASP A 34 7.96 7.32 7.90
C ASP A 34 8.39 8.74 7.52
N SER A 35 8.01 9.22 6.33
CA SER A 35 8.20 10.62 5.97
C SER A 35 6.86 11.33 6.14
N ASP A 36 6.74 12.12 7.22
CA ASP A 36 5.66 13.06 7.49
C ASP A 36 4.97 13.44 6.20
N TYR A 37 3.71 13.01 6.06
CA TYR A 37 2.86 13.28 4.92
C TYR A 37 3.09 14.72 4.45
N PRO A 38 3.91 14.95 3.41
CA PRO A 38 4.40 16.31 3.19
C PRO A 38 3.19 17.10 2.72
N SER A 39 2.89 18.20 3.41
CA SER A 39 1.73 19.06 3.16
C SER A 39 1.74 19.76 1.79
N SER A 40 2.59 19.30 0.86
CA SER A 40 2.79 19.81 -0.48
C SER A 40 3.42 18.75 -1.39
N VAL A 41 2.80 17.57 -1.52
CA VAL A 41 3.26 16.55 -2.46
C VAL A 41 3.30 17.16 -3.88
N PRO A 42 4.44 17.21 -4.58
CA PRO A 42 4.50 17.79 -5.92
C PRO A 42 3.66 16.97 -6.92
N CYS A 43 2.93 17.64 -7.80
CA CYS A 43 2.11 16.98 -8.83
C CYS A 43 2.89 16.89 -10.15
N GLY A 44 2.62 15.87 -10.96
CA GLY A 44 3.28 15.68 -12.26
C GLY A 44 4.72 15.19 -12.18
N VAL A 45 5.26 14.95 -10.99
CA VAL A 45 6.57 14.34 -10.76
C VAL A 45 6.43 12.92 -10.20
N THR A 46 7.46 12.11 -10.43
CA THR A 46 7.55 10.76 -9.86
C THR A 46 8.43 10.83 -8.62
N ILE A 47 7.85 10.51 -7.47
CA ILE A 47 8.56 10.44 -6.19
C ILE A 47 9.15 9.03 -6.06
N PRO A 48 10.47 8.87 -5.90
CA PRO A 48 11.09 7.55 -5.81
C PRO A 48 10.64 6.85 -4.52
N VAL A 49 10.05 5.66 -4.67
CA VAL A 49 9.58 4.80 -3.59
C VAL A 49 9.83 3.36 -4.04
N GLU A 50 10.84 2.71 -3.48
CA GLU A 50 11.26 1.36 -3.90
C GLU A 50 10.14 0.32 -3.78
N GLN A 51 9.22 0.51 -2.84
CA GLN A 51 8.08 -0.37 -2.59
C GLN A 51 6.89 -0.10 -3.52
N CYS A 52 7.02 0.81 -4.49
CA CYS A 52 5.95 1.23 -5.39
C CYS A 52 5.88 0.35 -6.65
N ASP A 53 5.55 -0.92 -6.46
CA ASP A 53 5.37 -1.86 -7.56
C ASP A 53 4.01 -1.60 -8.26
N PRO A 54 3.98 -1.25 -9.57
CA PRO A 54 2.74 -1.05 -10.31
C PRO A 54 1.86 -2.31 -10.38
N ALA A 55 2.42 -3.52 -10.25
CA ALA A 55 1.66 -4.77 -10.22
C ALA A 55 0.96 -5.02 -8.88
N VAL A 56 1.35 -4.31 -7.80
CA VAL A 56 0.82 -4.52 -6.45
C VAL A 56 -0.30 -3.52 -6.17
N ALA A 57 -1.52 -4.03 -6.01
CA ALA A 57 -2.70 -3.19 -5.72
C ALA A 57 -2.56 -2.39 -4.41
N ALA A 58 -1.96 -2.98 -3.38
CA ALA A 58 -1.72 -2.32 -2.10
C ALA A 58 -0.74 -1.14 -2.21
N ALA A 59 0.32 -1.28 -3.02
CA ALA A 59 1.29 -0.20 -3.28
C ALA A 59 0.62 0.96 -4.04
N ASN A 60 -0.21 0.64 -5.04
CA ASN A 60 -1.01 1.65 -5.75
C ASN A 60 -2.01 2.36 -4.84
N ALA A 61 -2.64 1.64 -3.90
CA ALA A 61 -3.54 2.24 -2.92
C ALA A 61 -2.77 3.19 -1.98
N ALA A 62 -1.61 2.79 -1.46
CA ALA A 62 -0.76 3.63 -0.63
C ALA A 62 -0.33 4.91 -1.39
N CYS A 63 0.13 4.79 -2.63
CA CYS A 63 0.46 5.93 -3.49
C CYS A 63 -0.73 6.86 -3.72
N ARG A 64 -1.91 6.30 -3.99
CA ARG A 64 -3.13 7.11 -4.18
C ARG A 64 -3.47 7.88 -2.92
N ASP A 65 -3.43 7.21 -1.78
CA ASP A 65 -3.79 7.81 -0.51
C ASP A 65 -2.77 8.90 -0.14
N MET A 66 -1.47 8.66 -0.32
CA MET A 66 -0.35 9.62 -0.13
C MET A 66 -0.40 10.83 -1.08
N CYS A 67 -0.89 10.70 -2.29
CA CYS A 67 -1.12 11.89 -3.12
C CYS A 67 -2.40 12.63 -2.67
N HIS A 68 -3.45 11.91 -2.25
CA HIS A 68 -4.76 12.47 -1.97
C HIS A 68 -4.78 13.43 -0.76
N TYR A 69 -4.37 12.97 0.42
CA TYR A 69 -4.23 13.85 1.60
C TYR A 69 -3.12 14.91 1.45
N GLY A 70 -2.35 14.87 0.35
CA GLY A 70 -1.33 15.86 -0.03
C GLY A 70 -1.88 17.00 -0.86
N GLY A 71 -3.21 17.03 -1.01
CA GLY A 71 -3.93 18.01 -1.81
C GLY A 71 -3.88 17.71 -3.31
N ARG A 72 -3.77 16.42 -3.71
CA ARG A 72 -3.74 16.00 -5.12
C ARG A 72 -4.89 15.05 -5.46
N ARG A 73 -5.07 14.75 -6.75
CA ARG A 73 -6.14 13.85 -7.24
C ARG A 73 -5.79 12.36 -7.08
N GLY A 74 -4.96 12.03 -6.09
CA GLY A 74 -4.34 10.72 -5.94
C GLY A 74 -3.18 10.48 -6.91
N GLY A 75 -2.71 9.24 -6.98
CA GLY A 75 -1.54 8.84 -7.74
C GLY A 75 -1.58 7.38 -8.16
N ARG A 76 -0.51 6.91 -8.81
CA ARG A 76 -0.27 5.50 -9.14
C ARG A 76 1.22 5.18 -9.10
N CYS A 77 1.52 3.91 -8.84
CA CYS A 77 2.87 3.41 -8.98
C CYS A 77 3.27 3.32 -10.44
N VAL A 78 4.51 3.71 -10.72
CA VAL A 78 5.11 3.64 -12.04
C VAL A 78 6.50 3.02 -11.92
N SER A 79 6.80 2.09 -12.82
CA SER A 79 8.18 1.68 -13.06
C SER A 79 8.86 2.78 -13.87
N PRO A 80 10.13 3.10 -13.61
CA PRO A 80 10.84 4.00 -14.50
C PRO A 80 11.10 3.28 -15.83
N GLY A 81 11.27 4.06 -16.90
CA GLY A 81 11.87 3.52 -18.13
C GLY A 81 13.29 3.00 -17.85
N ARG A 82 13.90 2.29 -18.81
CA ARG A 82 15.18 1.54 -18.71
C ARG A 82 16.38 2.25 -18.03
N LEU A 83 16.31 3.55 -17.75
CA LEU A 83 17.38 4.40 -17.23
C LEU A 83 17.22 4.83 -15.76
N ALA A 84 16.08 4.60 -15.11
CA ALA A 84 15.91 4.93 -13.70
C ALA A 84 15.79 3.65 -12.86
N LEU A 85 16.58 3.61 -11.80
CA LEU A 85 16.85 2.41 -10.99
C LEU A 85 15.75 2.11 -9.96
N VAL A 86 14.90 3.08 -9.65
CA VAL A 86 13.98 3.04 -8.50
C VAL A 86 12.56 3.36 -8.92
N GLN A 87 11.63 2.45 -8.61
CA GLN A 87 10.18 2.61 -8.77
C GLN A 87 9.68 3.87 -8.05
N GLY A 88 8.52 4.39 -8.45
CA GLY A 88 8.03 5.60 -7.82
C GLY A 88 6.54 5.85 -7.93
N CYS A 89 6.05 6.73 -7.05
CA CYS A 89 4.67 7.17 -7.00
C CYS A 89 4.52 8.44 -7.84
N HIS A 90 3.65 8.40 -8.85
CA HIS A 90 3.34 9.55 -9.70
C HIS A 90 2.00 10.17 -9.27
N CYS A 91 2.04 11.38 -8.71
CA CYS A 91 0.84 12.10 -8.27
C CYS A 91 0.20 12.89 -9.41
N ARG A 92 -1.11 12.74 -9.56
CA ARG A 92 -1.91 13.48 -10.54
C ARG A 92 -2.18 14.91 -10.06
N CYS A 93 -1.91 15.87 -10.94
CA CYS A 93 -2.59 17.17 -10.90
C CYS A 93 -4.09 16.96 -11.26
#